data_AF-A0A963SYL9-F1
#
_entry.id   AF-A0A963SYL9-F1
#
_cell.length_a   1.000
_cell.length_b   1.000
_cell.length_c   1.000
_cell.angle_alpha   90.00
_cell.angle_beta   90.00
_cell.angle_gamma   90.00
#
_symmetry.space_group_name_H-M   'P 1'
#
loop_
_entity.id
_entity.type
_entity.pdbx_description
1 polymer ?
#
loop_
_entity_poly.entity_id
_entity_poly.type
_entity_poly.pdbx_seq_one_letter_code
_entity_poly.pdbx_strand_id
1 'polypeptide(L)'
;MRLFLFCNWDGRPAILFSPVSGTLVAVAKLDRGADWSEVDAFDVSNTAVLRASAEELKAGFARSFGSLDVPSTLNMLASLSAPAATE
;
A
#
# COMPACT_ATOMS: atom_id res chain seq x y z
N MET A 1 8.24 -0.95 14.33
CA MET A 1 7.45 -2.09 13.80
C MET A 1 6.94 -1.68 12.44
N ARG A 2 7.17 -2.49 11.40
CA ARG A 2 6.65 -2.20 10.05
C ARG A 2 5.18 -2.62 10.02
N LEU A 3 4.31 -1.74 9.56
CA LEU A 3 2.87 -2.00 9.42
C LEU A 3 2.50 -1.94 7.93
N PHE A 4 1.70 -2.91 7.48
CA PHE A 4 1.07 -2.93 6.17
C PHE A 4 -0.42 -3.16 6.34
N LEU A 5 -1.23 -2.28 5.79
CA LEU A 5 -2.68 -2.34 5.80
C LEU A 5 -3.18 -2.35 4.36
N PHE A 6 -3.87 -3.41 3.99
CA PHE A 6 -4.50 -3.56 2.69
C PHE A 6 -5.90 -2.94 2.75
N CYS A 7 -6.26 -2.12 1.77
CA CYS A 7 -7.50 -1.37 1.83
C CYS A 7 -8.13 -1.15 0.45
N ASN A 8 -9.44 -0.95 0.45
CA ASN A 8 -10.22 -0.47 -0.68
C ASN A 8 -10.44 1.03 -0.50
N TRP A 9 -9.87 1.83 -1.38
CA TRP A 9 -10.03 3.29 -1.41
C TRP A 9 -10.77 3.66 -2.70
N ASP A 10 -11.99 4.18 -2.58
CA ASP A 10 -12.84 4.59 -3.71
C ASP A 10 -13.00 3.55 -4.83
N GLY A 11 -13.10 2.26 -4.45
CA GLY A 11 -13.20 1.18 -5.42
C GLY A 11 -11.88 0.84 -6.10
N ARG A 12 -10.76 1.21 -5.48
CA ARG A 12 -9.40 0.96 -5.97
C ARG A 12 -8.59 0.21 -4.90
N PRO A 13 -7.68 -0.69 -5.31
CA PRO A 13 -6.78 -1.34 -4.39
C PRO A 13 -5.75 -0.31 -3.89
N ALA A 14 -5.65 -0.19 -2.57
CA ALA A 14 -4.72 0.69 -1.88
C ALA A 14 -3.97 -0.07 -0.76
N ILE A 15 -2.79 0.42 -0.43
CA ILE A 15 -1.93 -0.11 0.63
C ILE A 15 -1.43 1.07 1.44
N LEU A 16 -1.72 1.05 2.73
CA LEU A 16 -1.16 1.94 3.73
C LEU A 16 0.02 1.23 4.39
N PHE A 17 1.16 1.90 4.51
CA PHE A 17 2.33 1.34 5.17
C PHE A 17 3.08 2.40 5.98
N SER A 18 3.71 1.93 7.06
CA SER A 18 4.59 2.77 7.89
C SER A 18 5.96 2.12 7.97
N PRO A 19 6.98 2.67 7.27
CA PRO A 19 8.31 2.09 7.23
C PRO A 19 9.12 2.41 8.51
N VAL A 20 8.85 3.53 9.17
CA VAL A 20 9.46 4.00 10.43
C VAL A 20 8.39 4.67 11.28
N SER A 21 8.43 4.47 12.60
CA SER A 21 7.45 5.01 13.55
C SER A 21 7.15 6.48 13.27
N GLY A 22 5.93 6.75 12.79
CA GLY A 22 5.38 8.10 12.64
C GLY A 22 5.14 8.57 11.21
N THR A 23 5.75 7.95 10.20
CA THR A 23 5.44 8.30 8.79
C THR A 23 4.50 7.26 8.19
N LEU A 24 3.34 7.72 7.73
CA LEU A 24 2.34 6.92 7.03
C LEU A 24 2.43 7.26 5.54
N VAL A 25 2.55 6.24 4.71
CA VAL A 25 2.58 6.37 3.25
C VAL A 25 1.46 5.51 2.69
N ALA A 26 0.81 5.98 1.63
CA ALA A 26 -0.19 5.22 0.91
C ALA A 26 0.17 5.11 -0.56
N VAL A 27 -0.08 3.93 -1.12
CA VAL A 27 -0.01 3.69 -2.56
C VAL A 27 -1.32 3.09 -3.04
N ALA A 28 -1.77 3.48 -4.23
CA ALA A 28 -2.97 2.93 -4.84
C ALA A 28 -2.76 2.68 -6.33
N LYS A 29 -3.51 1.73 -6.88
CA LYS A 29 -3.59 1.52 -8.32
C LYS A 29 -4.75 2.36 -8.86
N LEU A 30 -4.42 3.45 -9.57
CA LEU A 30 -5.41 4.43 -10.00
C LEU A 30 -6.25 3.93 -11.18
N ASP A 31 -5.62 3.19 -12.10
CA ASP A 31 -6.27 2.70 -13.30
C ASP A 31 -6.03 1.20 -13.50
N ARG A 32 -6.87 0.60 -14.35
CA ARG A 32 -6.76 -0.82 -14.70
C ARG A 32 -5.42 -1.07 -15.40
N GLY A 33 -4.61 -1.97 -14.85
CA GLY A 33 -3.28 -2.29 -15.39
C GLY A 33 -2.19 -1.24 -15.14
N ALA A 34 -2.50 -0.09 -14.51
CA ALA A 34 -1.49 0.93 -14.19
C ALA A 34 -0.57 0.50 -13.04
N ASP A 35 0.57 1.17 -12.89
CA ASP A 35 1.45 0.95 -11.75
C ASP A 35 0.87 1.52 -10.45
N TRP A 36 1.42 1.06 -9.33
CA TRP A 36 1.12 1.62 -8.02
C TRP A 36 1.66 3.04 -7.94
N SER A 37 0.80 3.99 -7.61
CA SER A 37 1.13 5.40 -7.48
C SER A 37 0.99 5.83 -6.03
N GLU A 38 1.87 6.71 -5.57
CA GLU A 38 1.75 7.33 -4.25
C GLU A 38 0.51 8.22 -4.20
N VAL A 39 -0.21 8.15 -3.09
CA VAL A 39 -1.43 8.92 -2.83
C VAL A 39 -1.39 9.47 -1.43
N ASP A 40 -2.28 10.41 -1.12
CA ASP A 40 -2.35 11.01 0.21
C ASP A 40 -2.72 9.96 1.26
N ALA A 41 -1.78 9.67 2.16
CA ALA A 41 -1.97 8.71 3.24
C ALA A 41 -3.04 9.16 4.24
N PHE A 42 -3.20 10.47 4.45
CA PHE A 42 -4.24 10.99 5.32
C PHE A 42 -5.62 10.72 4.72
N ASP A 43 -5.80 10.98 3.43
CA ASP A 43 -7.07 10.71 2.75
C ASP A 43 -7.42 9.22 2.82
N VAL A 44 -6.49 8.34 2.38
CA VAL A 44 -6.71 6.89 2.40
C VAL A 44 -7.00 6.39 3.82
N SER A 45 -6.31 6.88 4.85
CA SER A 45 -6.55 6.42 6.23
C SER A 45 -7.93 6.78 6.78
N ASN A 46 -8.57 7.84 6.26
CA ASN A 46 -9.88 8.30 6.71
C ASN A 46 -11.04 7.69 5.92
N THR A 47 -10.82 7.39 4.64
CA THR A 47 -11.90 7.00 3.71
C THR A 47 -11.83 5.54 3.27
N ALA A 48 -10.69 4.88 3.40
CA ALA A 48 -10.52 3.52 2.92
C ALA A 48 -11.09 2.46 3.86
N VAL A 49 -11.61 1.39 3.27
CA VAL A 49 -12.11 0.22 3.99
C VAL A 49 -11.00 -0.84 4.07
N LEU A 50 -10.63 -1.23 5.28
CA LEU A 50 -9.61 -2.26 5.52
C LEU A 50 -10.04 -3.62 4.95
N ARG A 51 -9.07 -4.34 4.42
CA ARG A 51 -9.15 -5.75 4.02
C ARG A 51 -8.35 -6.59 5.01
N ALA A 52 -8.77 -7.83 5.25
CA ALA A 52 -8.11 -8.68 6.25
C ALA A 52 -6.73 -9.15 5.77
N SER A 53 -6.52 -9.26 4.45
CA SER A 53 -5.22 -9.68 3.90
C SER A 53 -4.94 -9.16 2.48
N ALA A 54 -3.70 -9.37 2.03
CA ALA A 54 -3.29 -9.13 0.65
C ALA A 54 -4.06 -10.01 -0.34
N GLU A 55 -4.33 -11.26 0.02
CA GLU A 55 -5.09 -12.22 -0.79
C GLU A 55 -6.53 -11.75 -1.01
N GLU A 56 -7.18 -11.22 0.02
CA GLU A 56 -8.52 -10.64 -0.11
C GLU A 56 -8.52 -9.41 -1.02
N LEU A 57 -7.51 -8.55 -0.90
CA LEU A 57 -7.36 -7.39 -1.78
C LEU A 57 -7.18 -7.85 -3.24
N LYS A 58 -6.28 -8.81 -3.47
CA LYS A 58 -6.03 -9.39 -4.80
C LYS A 58 -7.31 -10.01 -5.36
N ALA A 59 -8.00 -10.86 -4.60
CA ALA A 59 -9.22 -11.52 -5.05
C ALA A 59 -10.34 -10.53 -5.36
N GLY A 60 -10.52 -9.50 -4.53
CA GLY A 60 -11.56 -8.48 -4.70
C GLY A 60 -11.35 -7.59 -5.93
N PHE A 61 -10.11 -7.42 -6.38
CA PHE A 61 -9.77 -6.49 -7.46
C PHE A 61 -9.18 -7.16 -8.71
N ALA A 62 -8.87 -8.46 -8.70
CA ALA A 62 -8.26 -9.17 -9.83
C ALA A 62 -9.06 -9.02 -11.13
N ARG A 63 -10.40 -9.05 -11.03
CA ARG A 63 -11.29 -8.90 -12.20
C ARG A 63 -11.27 -7.49 -12.79
N SER A 64 -11.03 -6.47 -11.95
CA SER A 64 -11.10 -5.06 -12.36
C SER A 64 -9.73 -4.49 -12.70
N PHE A 65 -8.67 -4.91 -12.01
CA PHE A 65 -7.33 -4.33 -12.10
C PHE A 65 -6.26 -5.30 -12.66
N GLY A 66 -6.63 -6.56 -12.92
CA GLY A 66 -5.71 -7.59 -13.41
C GLY A 66 -4.82 -8.12 -12.29
N SER A 67 -3.61 -8.58 -12.64
CA SER A 67 -2.64 -9.05 -11.65
C SER A 67 -2.27 -7.92 -10.70
N LEU A 68 -2.52 -8.15 -9.40
CA LEU A 68 -2.11 -7.27 -8.32
C LEU A 68 -0.83 -7.81 -7.72
N ASP A 69 0.27 -7.57 -8.43
CA ASP A 69 1.59 -7.71 -7.87
C ASP A 69 1.79 -6.55 -6.89
N VAL A 70 1.68 -6.89 -5.60
CA VAL A 70 1.97 -5.95 -4.51
C VAL A 70 3.46 -5.62 -4.62
N PRO A 71 3.86 -4.35 -4.73
CA PRO A 71 5.24 -4.01 -5.04
C PRO A 71 6.18 -4.60 -4.00
N SER A 72 7.11 -5.45 -4.43
CA SER A 72 8.26 -5.86 -3.60
C SER A 72 9.04 -4.64 -3.10
N THR A 73 8.91 -3.51 -3.80
CA THR A 73 9.42 -2.18 -3.43
C THR A 73 8.84 -1.66 -2.12
N LEU A 74 7.63 -2.06 -1.69
CA LEU A 74 7.14 -1.78 -0.33
C LEU A 74 8.02 -2.46 0.74
N ASN A 75 8.53 -3.65 0.42
CA ASN A 75 9.50 -4.36 1.24
C ASN A 75 10.88 -3.67 1.20
N MET A 76 11.24 -3.04 0.07
CA MET A 76 12.49 -2.32 -0.13
C MET A 76 12.50 -0.91 0.51
N LEU A 77 11.41 -0.14 0.42
CA LEU A 77 11.23 1.15 1.09
C LEU A 77 11.21 0.98 2.60
N ALA A 78 10.59 -0.09 3.10
CA ALA A 78 10.70 -0.46 4.51
C ALA A 78 12.16 -0.76 4.92
N SER A 79 13.00 -1.21 3.98
CA SER A 79 14.43 -1.52 4.20
C SER A 79 15.35 -0.30 4.01
N LEU A 80 15.00 0.66 3.15
CA LEU A 80 15.73 1.92 2.92
C LEU A 80 15.51 2.97 4.03
N SER A 81 14.50 2.77 4.88
CA SER A 81 14.19 3.68 5.98
C SER A 81 14.87 3.31 7.30
N ALA A 82 15.75 2.31 7.30
CA ALA A 82 16.68 2.14 8.42
C ALA A 82 17.62 3.36 8.42
N PRO A 83 17.83 4.06 9.56
CA PRO A 83 18.84 5.10 9.61
C PRO A 83 20.15 4.47 9.17
N ALA A 84 20.86 5.12 8.22
CA ALA A 84 22.25 4.81 7.99
C ALA A 84 22.93 4.87 9.36
N ALA A 85 23.30 3.70 9.89
CA ALA A 85 24.03 3.60 11.15
C ALA A 85 25.28 4.46 10.96
N THR A 86 25.27 5.62 11.59
CA THR A 86 26.44 6.49 11.60
C THR A 86 27.34 5.89 12.66
N GLU A 87 28.45 5.32 12.20
CA GLU A 87 29.57 4.82 13.01
C GLU A 87 30.12 5.88 13.97
#